data_AF-A0A1Q3UK91-F1
#
_entry.id   AF-A0A1Q3UK91-F1
#
_cell.length_a   1.000
_cell.length_b   1.000
_cell.length_c   1.000
_cell.angle_alpha   90.00
_cell.angle_beta   90.00
_cell.angle_gamma   90.00
#
_symmetry.space_group_name_H-M   'P 1'
#
loop_
_entity.id
_entity.type
_entity.pdbx_description
1 polymer ?
#
loop_
_entity_poly.entity_id
_entity_poly.type
_entity_poly.pdbx_seq_one_letter_code
_entity_poly.pdbx_strand_id
1 'polypeptide(L)'
;MKRSWQIFWHIFSWICVIAFFASIARYSGKMTTKAVAVIFGLYGIINISVFYVNYLLLIPKFLNRKRYKLFVLSIITTLIAYGLLKYGVGLIFKDIILDRMKGQSIGFWKYFLNTFFITLIFLFLSTVLKFTIDWFLNERVQRDLENQRLTAELSFLKSQINPHFLFNSLNSIYSLAYQKSDTTPEAILKLSEIMRYMLYECNDNKVDLSKELQYLQNYIDLQKIRFGNKAFINFEVLGEVTNQQIVPLLLISFIENAFKHGIANDAQHPIQMRINVEGGRLYFFIQNKKHSHNRDAAGGIGLPNVRRRLDLLYPGKYNLDIRDETDTYTCQLSLAL
;
A
#
# COMPACT_ATOMS: atom_id res chain seq x y z
N MET A 1 -15.55 -16.95 0.09
CA MET A 1 -16.61 -17.97 0.27
C MET A 1 -17.84 -17.30 0.88
N LYS A 2 -19.04 -17.60 0.37
CA LYS A 2 -20.29 -17.06 0.95
C LYS A 2 -20.42 -17.55 2.40
N ARG A 3 -20.83 -16.64 3.31
CA ARG A 3 -20.99 -16.90 4.76
C ARG A 3 -21.87 -18.12 5.06
N SER A 4 -22.85 -18.40 4.20
CA SER A 4 -23.71 -19.59 4.26
C SER A 4 -22.94 -20.91 4.16
N TRP A 5 -21.89 -20.96 3.35
CA TRP A 5 -21.08 -22.17 3.14
C TRP A 5 -20.24 -22.52 4.37
N GLN A 6 -19.72 -21.50 5.06
CA GLN A 6 -18.97 -21.71 6.31
C GLN A 6 -19.88 -22.29 7.40
N ILE A 7 -21.09 -21.75 7.55
CA ILE A 7 -22.09 -22.25 8.51
C ILE A 7 -22.45 -23.70 8.22
N PHE A 8 -22.66 -24.03 6.94
CA PHE A 8 -22.93 -25.41 6.51
C PHE A 8 -21.82 -26.38 6.95
N TRP A 9 -20.55 -26.07 6.65
CA TRP A 9 -19.43 -26.94 7.03
C TRP A 9 -19.30 -27.09 8.54
N HIS A 10 -19.49 -26.03 9.31
CA HIS A 10 -19.48 -26.10 10.76
C HIS A 10 -20.58 -27.02 11.32
N ILE A 11 -21.83 -26.87 10.85
CA ILE A 11 -22.95 -27.71 11.25
C ILE A 11 -22.69 -29.16 10.87
N PHE A 12 -22.27 -29.39 9.63
CA PHE A 12 -21.93 -30.71 9.11
C PHE A 12 -20.84 -31.39 9.95
N SER A 13 -19.74 -30.70 10.23
CA SER A 13 -18.65 -31.22 11.07
C SER A 13 -19.12 -31.61 12.46
N TRP A 14 -19.94 -30.80 13.12
CA TRP A 14 -20.46 -31.14 14.45
C TRP A 14 -21.42 -32.33 14.42
N ILE A 15 -22.27 -32.44 13.41
CA ILE A 15 -23.15 -33.61 13.22
C ILE A 15 -22.30 -34.86 13.02
N CYS A 16 -21.28 -34.82 12.18
CA CYS A 16 -20.36 -35.95 11.97
C CYS A 16 -19.65 -36.36 13.26
N VAL A 17 -19.15 -35.39 14.04
CA VAL A 17 -18.49 -35.64 15.33
C VAL A 17 -19.44 -36.31 16.32
N ILE A 18 -20.67 -35.77 16.47
CA ILE A 18 -21.69 -36.34 17.36
C ILE A 18 -22.06 -37.75 16.91
N ALA A 19 -22.32 -37.96 15.62
CA ALA A 19 -22.70 -39.25 15.07
C ALA A 19 -21.59 -40.30 15.24
N PHE A 20 -20.33 -39.92 15.03
CA PHE A 20 -19.16 -40.78 15.20
C PHE A 20 -19.04 -41.27 16.66
N PHE A 21 -19.03 -40.35 17.62
CA PHE A 21 -18.90 -40.73 19.03
C PHE A 21 -20.14 -41.49 19.55
N ALA A 22 -21.34 -41.14 19.09
CA ALA A 22 -22.56 -41.86 19.44
C ALA A 22 -22.55 -43.31 18.90
N SER A 23 -22.05 -43.51 17.68
CA SER A 23 -21.91 -44.84 17.06
C SER A 23 -20.95 -45.73 17.85
N ILE A 24 -19.77 -45.22 18.21
CA ILE A 24 -18.78 -45.94 19.03
C ILE A 24 -19.37 -46.33 20.38
N ALA A 25 -20.04 -45.39 21.05
CA ALA A 25 -20.65 -45.65 22.35
C ALA A 25 -21.74 -46.72 22.27
N ARG A 26 -22.55 -46.72 21.22
CA ARG A 26 -23.59 -47.74 20.99
C ARG A 26 -23.00 -49.10 20.67
N TYR A 27 -21.96 -49.16 19.83
CA TYR A 27 -21.29 -50.40 19.46
C TYR A 27 -20.62 -51.08 20.66
N SER A 28 -20.16 -50.31 21.64
CA SER A 28 -19.55 -50.85 22.86
C SER A 28 -20.52 -51.67 23.75
N GLY A 29 -21.84 -51.62 23.48
CA GLY A 29 -22.86 -52.35 24.26
C GLY A 29 -23.10 -51.83 25.69
N LYS A 30 -22.32 -50.85 26.14
CA LYS A 30 -22.33 -50.34 27.54
C LYS A 30 -23.42 -49.29 27.82
N MET A 31 -24.20 -48.87 26.83
CA MET A 31 -25.12 -47.74 26.94
C MET A 31 -26.48 -48.00 26.30
N THR A 32 -27.55 -47.58 26.99
CA THR A 32 -28.90 -47.57 26.44
C THR A 32 -29.07 -46.45 25.41
N THR A 33 -30.07 -46.56 24.53
CA THR A 33 -30.39 -45.53 23.53
C THR A 33 -30.69 -44.17 24.16
N LYS A 34 -31.38 -44.15 25.31
CA LYS A 34 -31.63 -42.94 26.11
C LYS A 34 -30.33 -42.32 26.63
N ALA A 35 -29.38 -43.12 27.11
CA ALA A 35 -28.08 -42.63 27.58
C ALA A 35 -27.26 -41.99 26.45
N VAL A 36 -27.25 -42.60 25.27
CA VAL A 36 -26.57 -42.06 24.08
C VAL A 36 -27.18 -40.70 23.68
N ALA A 37 -28.51 -40.59 23.65
CA ALA A 37 -29.20 -39.35 23.29
C ALA A 37 -28.90 -38.20 24.27
N VAL A 38 -28.90 -38.47 25.58
CA VAL A 38 -28.59 -37.45 26.60
C VAL A 38 -27.12 -37.04 26.54
N ILE A 39 -26.19 -37.99 26.44
CA ILE A 39 -24.74 -37.70 26.48
C ILE A 39 -24.24 -37.02 25.19
N PHE A 40 -24.64 -37.51 24.02
CA PHE A 40 -24.13 -36.98 22.75
C PHE A 40 -25.02 -35.90 22.15
N GLY A 41 -26.32 -35.92 22.43
CA GLY A 41 -27.25 -34.85 22.04
C GLY A 41 -27.16 -33.67 23.00
N LEU A 42 -27.73 -33.81 24.20
CA LEU A 42 -27.87 -32.69 25.15
C LEU A 42 -26.52 -32.15 25.62
N TYR A 43 -25.62 -33.01 26.11
CA TYR A 43 -24.27 -32.57 26.54
C TYR A 43 -23.38 -32.17 25.36
N GLY A 44 -23.58 -32.77 24.18
CA GLY A 44 -22.91 -32.35 22.95
C GLY A 44 -23.26 -30.91 22.58
N ILE A 45 -24.54 -30.56 22.58
CA ILE A 45 -25.02 -29.19 22.33
C ILE A 45 -24.45 -28.21 23.35
N ILE A 46 -24.42 -28.58 24.64
CA ILE A 46 -23.81 -27.74 25.69
C ILE A 46 -22.33 -27.50 25.38
N ASN A 47 -21.55 -28.53 25.04
CA ASN A 47 -20.13 -28.39 24.70
C ASN A 47 -19.91 -27.51 23.44
N ILE A 48 -20.72 -27.71 22.41
CA ILE A 48 -20.66 -26.92 21.18
C ILE A 48 -21.00 -25.45 21.47
N SER A 49 -21.95 -25.19 22.39
CA SER A 49 -22.27 -23.81 22.79
C SER A 49 -21.07 -23.11 23.45
N VAL A 50 -20.30 -23.81 24.28
CA VAL A 50 -19.06 -23.27 24.88
C VAL A 50 -18.07 -22.85 23.80
N PHE A 51 -17.89 -23.71 22.80
CA PHE A 51 -17.02 -23.44 21.66
C PHE A 51 -17.42 -22.13 20.96
N TYR A 52 -18.70 -21.95 20.63
CA TYR A 52 -19.16 -20.75 19.93
C TYR A 52 -19.21 -19.51 20.81
N VAL A 53 -19.51 -19.62 22.10
CA VAL A 53 -19.41 -18.50 23.05
C VAL A 53 -17.98 -17.98 23.09
N ASN A 54 -16.99 -18.87 23.17
CA ASN A 54 -15.60 -18.45 23.14
C ASN A 54 -15.19 -17.88 21.77
N TYR A 55 -15.51 -18.58 20.69
CA TYR A 55 -15.12 -18.25 19.31
C TYR A 55 -15.74 -16.93 18.80
N LEU A 56 -17.03 -16.70 19.05
CA LEU A 56 -17.78 -15.55 18.51
C LEU A 56 -17.86 -14.36 19.48
N LEU A 57 -17.84 -14.59 20.79
CA LEU A 57 -18.07 -13.53 21.78
C LEU A 57 -16.81 -13.20 22.58
N LEU A 58 -16.22 -14.17 23.28
CA LEU A 58 -15.12 -13.89 24.23
C LEU A 58 -13.85 -13.45 23.51
N ILE A 59 -13.43 -14.17 22.47
CA ILE A 59 -12.22 -13.84 21.71
C ILE A 59 -12.33 -12.46 21.05
N PRO A 60 -13.38 -12.14 20.25
CA PRO A 60 -13.47 -10.82 19.62
C PRO A 60 -13.61 -9.67 20.61
N LYS A 61 -14.32 -9.87 21.72
CA LYS A 61 -14.60 -8.81 22.71
C LYS A 61 -13.39 -8.50 23.59
N PHE A 62 -12.63 -9.51 23.98
CA PHE A 62 -11.54 -9.35 24.96
C PHE A 62 -10.16 -9.61 24.37
N LEU A 63 -9.94 -10.77 23.75
CA LEU A 63 -8.61 -11.16 23.26
C LEU A 63 -8.14 -10.28 22.10
N ASN A 64 -9.00 -10.06 21.10
CA ASN A 64 -8.66 -9.22 19.93
C ASN A 64 -8.46 -7.74 20.31
N ARG A 65 -9.09 -7.30 21.41
CA ARG A 65 -8.90 -5.95 21.98
C ARG A 65 -7.74 -5.87 22.99
N LYS A 66 -6.89 -6.90 23.07
CA LYS A 66 -5.73 -7.00 23.99
C LYS A 66 -6.11 -6.87 25.48
N ARG A 67 -7.37 -7.14 25.85
CA ARG A 67 -7.86 -7.09 27.24
C ARG A 67 -7.66 -8.45 27.93
N TYR A 68 -6.41 -8.87 28.08
CA TYR A 68 -6.06 -10.22 28.53
C TYR A 68 -6.61 -10.58 29.92
N LYS A 69 -6.59 -9.66 30.89
CA LYS A 69 -7.14 -9.89 32.24
C LYS A 69 -8.63 -10.23 32.22
N LEU A 70 -9.41 -9.47 31.43
CA LEU A 70 -10.85 -9.71 31.27
C LEU A 70 -11.13 -11.00 30.51
N PHE A 71 -10.27 -11.37 29.55
CA PHE A 71 -10.38 -12.64 28.85
C PHE A 71 -10.20 -13.83 29.79
N VAL A 72 -9.13 -13.82 30.61
CA VAL A 72 -8.90 -14.88 31.62
C VAL A 72 -10.05 -14.97 32.61
N LEU A 73 -10.55 -13.84 33.11
CA LEU A 73 -11.72 -13.81 34.00
C LEU A 73 -12.97 -14.39 33.32
N SER A 74 -13.19 -14.08 32.04
CA SER A 74 -14.33 -14.61 31.28
C SER A 74 -14.22 -16.12 31.04
N ILE A 75 -13.02 -16.67 30.84
CA ILE A 75 -12.78 -18.10 30.74
C ILE A 75 -13.11 -18.79 32.06
N ILE A 76 -12.60 -18.28 33.18
CA ILE A 76 -12.88 -18.84 34.52
C ILE A 76 -14.38 -18.81 34.81
N THR A 77 -15.04 -17.69 34.53
CA THR A 77 -16.49 -17.54 34.69
C THR A 77 -17.26 -18.56 33.84
N THR A 78 -16.84 -18.76 32.59
CA THR A 78 -17.44 -19.73 31.67
C THR A 78 -17.25 -21.16 32.18
N LEU A 79 -16.05 -21.51 32.67
CA LEU A 79 -15.77 -22.85 33.22
C LEU A 79 -16.65 -23.15 34.43
N ILE A 80 -16.80 -22.20 35.35
CA ILE A 80 -17.66 -22.35 36.54
C ILE A 80 -19.13 -22.45 36.12
N ALA A 81 -19.62 -21.53 35.30
CA ALA A 81 -21.02 -21.47 34.88
C ALA A 81 -21.45 -22.76 34.15
N TYR A 82 -20.63 -23.23 33.20
CA TYR A 82 -20.93 -24.45 32.47
C TYR A 82 -20.73 -25.72 33.29
N GLY A 83 -19.79 -25.71 34.26
CA GLY A 83 -19.65 -26.81 35.23
C GLY A 83 -20.89 -26.97 36.10
N LEU A 84 -21.41 -25.87 36.64
CA LEU A 84 -22.65 -25.85 37.43
C LEU A 84 -23.87 -26.24 36.59
N LEU A 85 -24.00 -25.70 35.38
CA LEU A 85 -25.09 -26.03 34.46
C LEU A 85 -25.11 -27.52 34.13
N LYS A 86 -23.96 -28.10 33.80
CA LYS A 86 -23.83 -29.54 33.52
C LYS A 86 -24.12 -30.40 34.74
N TYR A 87 -23.73 -29.96 35.93
CA TYR A 87 -24.08 -30.69 37.16
C TYR A 87 -25.60 -30.64 37.43
N GLY A 88 -26.24 -29.48 37.26
CA GLY A 88 -27.69 -29.35 37.38
C GLY A 88 -28.45 -30.24 36.40
N VAL A 89 -28.03 -30.28 35.13
CA VAL A 89 -28.57 -31.24 34.14
C VAL A 89 -28.30 -32.69 34.56
N GLY A 90 -27.14 -32.95 35.16
CA GLY A 90 -26.74 -34.25 35.71
C GLY A 90 -27.68 -34.74 36.82
N LEU A 91 -28.18 -33.84 37.66
CA LEU A 91 -29.16 -34.15 38.71
C LEU A 91 -30.53 -34.52 38.14
N ILE A 92 -30.97 -33.88 37.05
CA ILE A 92 -32.23 -34.21 36.36
C ILE A 92 -32.17 -35.61 35.75
N PHE A 93 -31.01 -35.99 35.20
CA PHE A 93 -30.77 -37.30 34.60
C PHE A 93 -29.85 -38.17 35.47
N LYS A 94 -30.11 -38.20 36.78
CA LYS A 94 -29.26 -38.86 37.78
C LYS A 94 -28.93 -40.31 37.43
N ASP A 95 -29.95 -41.09 37.06
CA ASP A 95 -29.82 -42.53 36.73
C ASP A 95 -28.94 -42.81 35.51
N ILE A 96 -28.78 -41.82 34.62
CA ILE A 96 -28.01 -41.96 33.38
C ILE A 96 -26.59 -41.41 33.55
N ILE A 97 -26.43 -40.36 34.36
CA ILE A 97 -25.22 -39.53 34.39
C ILE A 97 -24.44 -39.71 35.69
N LEU A 98 -25.11 -39.70 36.84
CA LEU A 98 -24.49 -39.71 38.15
C LEU A 98 -24.40 -41.12 38.74
N ASP A 99 -25.39 -41.97 38.49
CA ASP A 99 -25.45 -43.37 38.98
C ASP A 99 -25.01 -44.36 37.90
N ARG A 100 -23.88 -44.06 37.25
CA ARG A 100 -23.36 -44.78 36.07
C ARG A 100 -22.90 -46.22 36.37
N MET A 101 -22.67 -46.56 37.64
CA MET A 101 -22.36 -47.90 38.13
C MET A 101 -23.34 -48.27 39.25
N LYS A 102 -23.89 -49.49 39.21
CA LYS A 102 -24.87 -49.99 40.18
C LYS A 102 -24.42 -49.70 41.62
N GLY A 103 -25.07 -48.74 42.27
CA GLY A 103 -24.97 -48.46 43.71
C GLY A 103 -23.94 -47.42 44.15
N GLN A 104 -23.18 -46.77 43.26
CA GLN A 104 -22.28 -45.66 43.65
C GLN A 104 -22.50 -44.41 42.79
N SER A 105 -23.02 -43.35 43.42
CA SER A 105 -23.16 -42.04 42.80
C SER A 105 -21.82 -41.35 42.66
N ILE A 106 -21.55 -40.76 41.49
CA ILE A 106 -20.36 -39.93 41.29
C ILE A 106 -20.50 -38.65 42.14
N GLY A 107 -19.60 -38.44 43.09
CA GLY A 107 -19.57 -37.23 43.91
C GLY A 107 -19.34 -35.95 43.08
N PHE A 108 -19.86 -34.82 43.57
CA PHE A 108 -19.82 -33.51 42.89
C PHE A 108 -18.43 -33.17 42.36
N TRP A 109 -17.40 -33.25 43.21
CA TRP A 109 -16.03 -32.86 42.84
C TRP A 109 -15.47 -33.69 41.69
N LYS A 110 -15.70 -35.01 41.70
CA LYS A 110 -15.24 -35.90 40.63
C LYS A 110 -15.96 -35.60 39.31
N TYR A 111 -17.27 -35.35 39.37
CA TYR A 111 -18.05 -34.96 38.19
C TYR A 111 -17.63 -33.59 37.64
N PHE A 112 -17.46 -32.61 38.52
CA PHE A 112 -17.08 -31.25 38.18
C PHE A 112 -15.69 -31.21 37.53
N LEU A 113 -14.71 -31.91 38.10
CA LEU A 113 -13.36 -32.01 37.52
C LEU A 113 -13.39 -32.65 36.12
N ASN A 114 -14.12 -33.76 35.93
CA ASN A 114 -14.24 -34.37 34.60
C ASN A 114 -14.88 -33.41 33.57
N THR A 115 -15.94 -32.73 34.01
CA THR A 115 -16.63 -31.72 33.19
C THR A 115 -15.75 -30.52 32.86
N PHE A 116 -14.92 -30.09 33.82
CA PHE A 116 -13.96 -29.01 33.68
C PHE A 116 -12.96 -29.32 32.57
N PHE A 117 -12.33 -30.51 32.60
CA PHE A 117 -11.36 -30.91 31.57
C PHE A 117 -11.98 -30.97 30.17
N ILE A 118 -13.19 -31.53 30.04
CA ILE A 118 -13.90 -31.55 28.75
C ILE A 118 -14.16 -30.12 28.26
N THR A 119 -14.69 -29.26 29.12
CA THR A 119 -15.00 -27.87 28.77
C THR A 119 -13.73 -27.10 28.36
N LEU A 120 -12.62 -27.34 29.06
CA LEU A 120 -11.31 -26.77 28.75
C LEU A 120 -10.82 -27.18 27.34
N ILE A 121 -11.02 -28.43 26.93
CA ILE A 121 -10.67 -28.90 25.58
C ILE A 121 -11.45 -28.13 24.50
N PHE A 122 -12.76 -27.89 24.68
CA PHE A 122 -13.55 -27.12 23.71
C PHE A 122 -13.15 -25.64 23.65
N LEU A 123 -12.79 -25.04 24.79
CA LEU A 123 -12.23 -23.69 24.85
C LEU A 123 -10.86 -23.62 24.17
N PHE A 124 -10.00 -24.62 24.38
CA PHE A 124 -8.71 -24.72 23.72
C PHE A 124 -8.88 -24.86 22.21
N LEU A 125 -9.73 -25.78 21.74
CA LEU A 125 -9.97 -26.02 20.32
C LEU A 125 -10.53 -24.78 19.61
N SER A 126 -11.48 -24.07 20.23
CA SER A 126 -12.00 -22.81 19.68
C SER A 126 -10.93 -21.73 19.60
N THR A 127 -10.06 -21.63 20.62
CA THR A 127 -8.98 -20.64 20.64
C THR A 127 -7.93 -20.95 19.57
N VAL A 128 -7.48 -22.21 19.45
CA VAL A 128 -6.53 -22.63 18.42
C VAL A 128 -7.10 -22.38 17.03
N LEU A 129 -8.34 -22.81 16.75
CA LEU A 129 -8.95 -22.59 15.44
C LEU A 129 -9.06 -21.10 15.10
N LYS A 130 -9.53 -20.30 16.05
CA LYS A 130 -9.69 -18.85 15.85
C LYS A 130 -8.35 -18.18 15.61
N PHE A 131 -7.34 -18.52 16.39
CA PHE A 131 -5.98 -17.99 16.25
C PHE A 131 -5.37 -18.37 14.89
N THR A 132 -5.51 -19.62 14.45
CA THR A 132 -5.01 -20.08 13.15
C THR A 132 -5.69 -19.32 12.00
N ILE A 133 -7.02 -19.16 12.05
CA ILE A 133 -7.76 -18.40 11.02
C ILE A 133 -7.32 -16.93 11.01
N ASP A 134 -7.26 -16.29 12.18
CA ASP A 134 -6.87 -14.88 12.29
C ASP A 134 -5.41 -14.67 11.86
N TRP A 135 -4.52 -15.63 12.12
CA TRP A 135 -3.13 -15.63 11.66
C TRP A 135 -3.02 -15.68 10.12
N PHE A 136 -3.68 -16.64 9.46
CA PHE A 136 -3.68 -16.73 8.00
C PHE A 136 -4.30 -15.50 7.32
N LEU A 137 -5.37 -14.97 7.90
CA LEU A 137 -5.99 -13.74 7.40
C LEU A 137 -5.04 -12.55 7.52
N ASN A 138 -4.39 -12.40 8.67
CA ASN A 138 -3.45 -11.32 8.89
C ASN A 138 -2.22 -11.46 7.97
N GLU A 139 -1.69 -12.67 7.79
CA GLU A 139 -0.59 -12.93 6.86
C GLU A 139 -0.96 -12.56 5.41
N ARG A 140 -2.17 -12.91 4.96
CA ARG A 140 -2.65 -12.49 3.63
C ARG A 140 -2.72 -10.97 3.52
N VAL A 141 -3.29 -10.29 4.51
CA VAL A 141 -3.37 -8.82 4.50
C VAL A 141 -1.98 -8.19 4.46
N GLN A 142 -1.01 -8.73 5.20
CA GLN A 142 0.38 -8.24 5.16
C GLN A 142 1.01 -8.41 3.77
N ARG A 143 0.86 -9.59 3.15
CA ARG A 143 1.35 -9.83 1.78
C ARG A 143 0.69 -8.90 0.76
N ASP A 144 -0.62 -8.65 0.89
CA ASP A 144 -1.34 -7.74 0.00
C ASP A 144 -0.83 -6.29 0.16
N LEU A 145 -0.58 -5.84 1.39
CA LEU A 145 0.00 -4.53 1.67
C LEU A 145 1.43 -4.38 1.13
N GLU A 146 2.25 -5.43 1.27
CA GLU A 146 3.61 -5.47 0.72
C GLU A 146 3.61 -5.39 -0.81
N ASN A 147 2.73 -6.15 -1.47
CA ASN A 147 2.57 -6.09 -2.93
C ASN A 147 2.11 -4.70 -3.40
N GLN A 148 1.17 -4.07 -2.68
CA GLN A 148 0.73 -2.71 -2.98
C GLN A 148 1.89 -1.71 -2.83
N ARG A 149 2.70 -1.83 -1.77
CA ARG A 149 3.90 -1.01 -1.58
C ARG A 149 4.89 -1.18 -2.73
N LEU A 150 5.25 -2.42 -3.07
CA LEU A 150 6.18 -2.71 -4.16
C LEU A 150 5.67 -2.18 -5.50
N THR A 151 4.37 -2.33 -5.77
CA THR A 151 3.74 -1.80 -6.99
C THR A 151 3.79 -0.28 -7.03
N ALA A 152 3.54 0.40 -5.90
CA ALA A 152 3.63 1.85 -5.80
C ALA A 152 5.08 2.34 -5.98
N GLU A 153 6.05 1.67 -5.38
CA GLU A 153 7.47 1.97 -5.52
C GLU A 153 7.96 1.77 -6.96
N LEU A 154 7.59 0.66 -7.60
CA LEU A 154 7.86 0.42 -9.03
C LEU A 154 7.19 1.47 -9.92
N SER A 155 5.95 1.87 -9.62
CA SER A 155 5.27 2.92 -10.38
C SER A 155 5.96 4.28 -10.21
N PHE A 156 6.44 4.59 -9.01
CA PHE A 156 7.21 5.80 -8.73
C PHE A 156 8.53 5.80 -9.51
N LEU A 157 9.30 4.72 -9.43
CA LEU A 157 10.56 4.55 -10.18
C LEU A 157 10.33 4.64 -11.70
N LYS A 158 9.28 3.98 -12.23
CA LYS A 158 8.91 4.11 -13.65
C LYS A 158 8.55 5.54 -14.04
N SER A 159 7.92 6.30 -13.15
CA SER A 159 7.54 7.69 -13.43
C SER A 159 8.71 8.68 -13.43
N GLN A 160 9.85 8.33 -12.81
CA GLN A 160 11.07 9.14 -12.89
C GLN A 160 11.69 9.12 -14.29
N ILE A 161 11.39 8.10 -15.08
CA ILE A 161 11.73 8.05 -16.50
C ILE A 161 10.56 8.66 -17.28
N ASN A 162 10.82 9.57 -18.21
CA ASN A 162 9.81 10.06 -19.17
C ASN A 162 9.86 9.19 -20.44
N PRO A 163 9.11 8.07 -20.53
CA PRO A 163 9.18 7.17 -21.68
C PRO A 163 8.88 7.86 -22.99
N HIS A 164 7.97 8.83 -23.00
CA HIS A 164 7.64 9.58 -24.22
C HIS A 164 8.84 10.41 -24.71
N PHE A 165 9.53 11.12 -23.80
CA PHE A 165 10.75 11.83 -24.15
C PHE A 165 11.83 10.88 -24.67
N LEU A 166 12.02 9.71 -24.04
CA LEU A 166 13.00 8.72 -24.49
C LEU A 166 12.68 8.17 -25.88
N PHE A 167 11.44 7.73 -26.14
CA PHE A 167 11.05 7.22 -27.46
C PHE A 167 11.22 8.29 -28.54
N ASN A 168 10.83 9.54 -28.27
CA ASN A 168 10.99 10.63 -29.22
C ASN A 168 12.46 10.98 -29.48
N SER A 169 13.30 10.94 -28.44
CA SER A 169 14.73 11.18 -28.56
C SER A 169 15.40 10.08 -29.38
N LEU A 170 15.09 8.82 -29.11
CA LEU A 170 15.59 7.68 -29.89
C LEU A 170 15.14 7.71 -31.35
N ASN A 171 13.88 8.06 -31.63
CA ASN A 171 13.39 8.20 -33.01
C ASN A 171 14.08 9.36 -33.75
N SER A 172 14.38 10.45 -33.05
CA SER A 172 15.13 11.57 -33.62
C SER A 172 16.57 11.14 -33.95
N ILE A 173 17.23 10.45 -33.02
CA ILE A 173 18.59 9.90 -33.23
C ILE A 173 18.60 8.87 -34.38
N TYR A 174 17.61 7.99 -34.45
CA TYR A 174 17.47 7.05 -35.57
C TYR A 174 17.36 7.79 -36.90
N SER A 175 16.56 8.86 -36.95
CA SER A 175 16.40 9.69 -38.15
C SER A 175 17.71 10.38 -38.54
N LEU A 176 18.46 10.92 -37.57
CA LEU A 176 19.80 11.50 -37.78
C LEU A 176 20.80 10.47 -38.30
N ALA A 177 20.80 9.27 -37.71
CA ALA A 177 21.66 8.16 -38.12
C ALA A 177 21.33 7.70 -39.55
N TYR A 178 20.04 7.56 -39.88
CA TYR A 178 19.56 7.21 -41.21
C TYR A 178 19.97 8.25 -42.26
N GLN A 179 19.91 9.53 -41.90
CA GLN A 179 20.35 10.65 -42.73
C GLN A 179 21.88 10.85 -42.75
N LYS A 180 22.64 10.05 -41.98
CA LYS A 180 24.09 10.19 -41.81
C LYS A 180 24.50 11.60 -41.34
N SER A 181 23.74 12.18 -40.42
CA SER A 181 24.04 13.48 -39.86
C SER A 181 25.29 13.43 -38.97
N ASP A 182 26.18 14.42 -39.13
CA ASP A 182 27.36 14.59 -38.29
C ASP A 182 27.03 14.88 -36.81
N THR A 183 25.79 15.29 -36.52
CA THR A 183 25.30 15.55 -35.14
C THR A 183 24.86 14.29 -34.39
N THR A 184 24.81 13.14 -35.07
CA THR A 184 24.34 11.87 -34.46
C THR A 184 25.16 11.46 -33.22
N PRO A 185 26.50 11.46 -33.23
CA PRO A 185 27.30 11.08 -32.06
C PRO A 185 27.06 12.01 -30.87
N GLU A 186 26.92 13.31 -31.13
CA GLU A 186 26.63 14.30 -30.10
C GLU A 186 25.25 14.06 -29.47
N ALA A 187 24.22 13.81 -30.29
CA ALA A 187 22.88 13.50 -29.79
C ALA A 187 22.85 12.25 -28.88
N ILE A 188 23.61 11.21 -29.25
CA ILE A 188 23.77 9.99 -28.43
C ILE A 188 24.44 10.32 -27.09
N LEU A 189 25.53 11.10 -27.11
CA LEU A 189 26.23 11.51 -25.90
C LEU A 189 25.30 12.31 -24.96
N LYS A 190 24.61 13.33 -25.48
CA LYS A 190 23.67 14.14 -24.70
C LYS A 190 22.55 13.31 -24.10
N LEU A 191 21.97 12.38 -24.86
CA LEU A 191 20.95 11.46 -24.33
C LEU A 191 21.51 10.56 -23.22
N SER A 192 22.72 10.02 -23.40
CA SER A 192 23.40 9.19 -22.39
C SER A 192 23.60 9.95 -21.08
N GLU A 193 24.04 11.22 -21.14
CA GLU A 193 24.22 12.04 -19.94
C GLU A 193 22.91 12.39 -19.24
N ILE A 194 21.86 12.70 -20.00
CA ILE A 194 20.50 12.91 -19.47
C ILE A 194 20.01 11.64 -18.76
N MET A 195 20.21 10.46 -19.36
CA MET A 195 19.83 9.19 -18.75
C MET A 195 20.64 8.86 -17.50
N ARG A 196 21.97 9.09 -17.52
CA ARG A 196 22.84 8.88 -16.36
C ARG A 196 22.36 9.71 -15.17
N TYR A 197 22.06 10.98 -15.39
CA TYR A 197 21.55 11.87 -14.35
C TYR A 197 20.22 11.38 -13.78
N MET A 198 19.25 11.02 -14.64
CA MET A 198 17.93 10.53 -14.19
C MET A 198 18.01 9.22 -13.41
N LEU A 199 18.91 8.30 -13.77
CA LEU A 199 18.97 6.95 -13.17
C LEU A 199 19.81 6.89 -11.90
N TYR A 200 20.89 7.67 -11.81
CA TYR A 200 21.87 7.53 -10.74
C TYR A 200 21.96 8.74 -9.83
N GLU A 201 21.71 9.94 -10.36
CA GLU A 201 21.98 11.19 -9.63
C GLU A 201 20.72 11.82 -9.02
N CYS A 202 19.51 11.44 -9.48
CA CYS A 202 18.24 11.96 -8.99
C CYS A 202 17.64 11.19 -7.78
N ASN A 203 18.33 10.17 -7.26
CA ASN A 203 17.79 9.31 -6.20
C ASN A 203 17.82 9.95 -4.81
N ASP A 204 18.54 11.06 -4.63
CA ASP A 204 18.63 11.80 -3.38
C ASP A 204 17.57 12.91 -3.28
N ASN A 205 17.25 13.33 -2.05
CA ASN A 205 16.28 14.39 -1.79
C ASN A 205 16.69 15.75 -2.39
N LYS A 206 18.00 16.00 -2.52
CA LYS A 206 18.59 17.17 -3.16
C LYS A 206 19.87 16.79 -3.89
N VAL A 207 20.20 17.56 -4.92
CA VAL A 207 21.42 17.44 -5.74
C VAL A 207 22.13 18.78 -5.82
N ASP A 208 23.42 18.77 -6.17
CA ASP A 208 24.14 20.01 -6.46
C ASP A 208 23.50 20.74 -7.63
N LEU A 209 23.30 22.05 -7.48
CA LEU A 209 22.69 22.89 -8.53
C LEU A 209 23.49 22.83 -9.83
N SER A 210 24.82 22.67 -9.78
CA SER A 210 25.67 22.50 -10.96
C SER A 210 25.26 21.29 -11.81
N LYS A 211 24.88 20.18 -11.19
CA LYS A 211 24.43 18.97 -11.89
C LYS A 211 23.06 19.15 -12.53
N GLU A 212 22.12 19.79 -11.83
CA GLU A 212 20.81 20.18 -12.42
C GLU A 212 21.05 21.09 -13.64
N LEU A 213 21.90 22.12 -13.53
CA LEU A 213 22.20 23.02 -14.66
C LEU A 213 22.85 22.29 -15.84
N GLN A 214 23.79 21.37 -15.61
CA GLN A 214 24.37 20.55 -16.67
C GLN A 214 23.31 19.67 -17.35
N TYR A 215 22.39 19.10 -16.57
CA TYR A 215 21.26 18.35 -17.10
C TYR A 215 20.36 19.22 -17.99
N LEU A 216 20.01 20.44 -17.55
CA LEU A 216 19.20 21.37 -18.36
C LEU A 216 19.91 21.77 -19.65
N GLN A 217 21.22 22.03 -19.59
CA GLN A 217 22.03 22.33 -20.78
C GLN A 217 22.00 21.17 -21.77
N ASN A 218 22.25 19.94 -21.31
CA ASN A 218 22.23 18.76 -22.16
C ASN A 218 20.85 18.52 -22.80
N TYR A 219 19.78 18.75 -22.04
CA TYR A 219 18.42 18.69 -22.56
C TYR A 219 18.18 19.73 -23.66
N ILE A 220 18.59 20.99 -23.43
CA ILE A 220 18.45 22.07 -24.40
C ILE A 220 19.23 21.76 -25.68
N ASP A 221 20.47 21.29 -25.57
CA ASP A 221 21.30 20.92 -26.72
C ASP A 221 20.67 19.80 -27.54
N LEU A 222 20.16 18.76 -26.87
CA LEU A 222 19.46 17.67 -27.54
C LEU A 222 18.19 18.15 -28.26
N GLN A 223 17.44 19.08 -27.66
CA GLN A 223 16.29 19.70 -28.33
C GLN A 223 16.74 20.50 -29.55
N LYS A 224 17.81 21.31 -29.47
CA LYS A 224 18.34 22.04 -30.63
C LYS A 224 18.66 21.10 -31.79
N ILE A 225 19.36 19.99 -31.53
CA ILE A 225 19.69 18.99 -32.54
C ILE A 225 18.41 18.38 -33.15
N ARG A 226 17.43 18.01 -32.32
CA ARG A 226 16.14 17.46 -32.77
C ARG A 226 15.37 18.42 -33.70
N PHE A 227 15.46 19.72 -33.47
CA PHE A 227 14.89 20.75 -34.34
C PHE A 227 15.80 21.11 -35.53
N GLY A 228 16.86 20.35 -35.80
CA GLY A 228 17.81 20.61 -36.87
C GLY A 228 18.56 21.94 -36.69
N ASN A 229 18.88 22.30 -35.45
CA ASN A 229 19.45 23.58 -35.03
C ASN A 229 18.58 24.81 -35.35
N LYS A 230 17.28 24.61 -35.58
CA LYS A 230 16.30 25.67 -35.78
C LYS A 230 15.53 26.02 -34.51
N ALA A 231 15.90 25.45 -33.35
CA ALA A 231 15.33 25.89 -32.08
C ALA A 231 16.17 27.02 -31.49
N PHE A 232 15.53 28.17 -31.27
CA PHE A 232 16.16 29.37 -30.73
C PHE A 232 15.81 29.51 -29.25
N ILE A 233 16.82 29.39 -28.40
CA ILE A 233 16.71 29.55 -26.96
C ILE A 233 17.95 30.28 -26.44
N ASN A 234 17.71 31.35 -25.70
CA ASN A 234 18.71 32.11 -25.01
C ASN A 234 18.73 31.62 -23.56
N PHE A 235 19.71 30.79 -23.23
CA PHE A 235 19.90 30.27 -21.89
C PHE A 235 21.10 30.97 -21.24
N GLU A 236 20.83 31.65 -20.13
CA GLU A 236 21.82 32.43 -19.40
C GLU A 236 21.82 32.04 -17.92
N VAL A 237 23.01 31.82 -17.37
CA VAL A 237 23.22 31.57 -15.94
C VAL A 237 24.10 32.68 -15.39
N LEU A 238 23.60 33.36 -14.36
CA LEU A 238 24.24 34.48 -13.68
C LEU A 238 24.50 34.13 -12.20
N GLY A 239 25.57 34.67 -11.65
CA GLY A 239 25.98 34.43 -10.25
C GLY A 239 26.89 33.20 -10.06
N GLU A 240 27.35 33.01 -8.83
CA GLU A 240 28.24 31.89 -8.47
C GLU A 240 27.45 30.66 -8.03
N VAL A 241 27.56 29.60 -8.82
CA VAL A 241 26.99 28.28 -8.51
C VAL A 241 28.04 27.47 -7.73
N THR A 242 28.16 27.74 -6.45
CA THR A 242 29.08 27.06 -5.52
C THR A 242 28.31 26.50 -4.32
N ASN A 243 28.31 25.17 -4.19
CA ASN A 243 27.75 24.43 -3.04
C ASN A 243 26.24 24.58 -2.76
N GLN A 244 25.43 25.13 -3.67
CA GLN A 244 23.98 25.17 -3.48
C GLN A 244 23.31 23.86 -3.93
N GLN A 245 22.23 23.49 -3.25
CA GLN A 245 21.50 22.26 -3.51
C GLN A 245 20.04 22.52 -3.88
N ILE A 246 19.53 21.77 -4.86
CA ILE A 246 18.16 21.87 -5.36
C ILE A 246 17.52 20.48 -5.40
N VAL A 247 16.19 20.43 -5.30
CA VAL A 247 15.44 19.21 -5.63
C VAL A 247 15.64 18.87 -7.11
N PRO A 248 16.07 17.64 -7.46
CA PRO A 248 16.37 17.27 -8.85
C PRO A 248 15.14 17.32 -9.74
N LEU A 249 15.34 17.59 -11.03
CA LEU A 249 14.29 17.59 -12.06
C LEU A 249 13.14 18.55 -11.72
N LEU A 250 13.43 19.64 -11.02
CA LEU A 250 12.42 20.66 -10.69
C LEU A 250 12.27 21.65 -11.84
N LEU A 251 13.39 22.12 -12.40
CA LEU A 251 13.39 23.19 -13.39
C LEU A 251 13.04 22.66 -14.79
N ILE A 252 13.34 21.39 -15.06
CA ILE A 252 13.07 20.75 -16.36
C ILE A 252 11.61 20.82 -16.78
N SER A 253 10.66 20.75 -15.84
CA SER A 253 9.22 20.80 -16.16
C SER A 253 8.82 22.12 -16.84
N PHE A 254 9.50 23.23 -16.51
CA PHE A 254 9.24 24.52 -17.16
C PHE A 254 9.84 24.58 -18.57
N ILE A 255 11.02 24.00 -18.76
CA ILE A 255 11.69 23.93 -20.07
C ILE A 255 10.92 23.00 -21.01
N GLU A 256 10.49 21.83 -20.53
CA GLU A 256 9.63 20.91 -21.29
C GLU A 256 8.36 21.61 -21.77
N ASN A 257 7.71 22.38 -20.89
CA ASN A 257 6.53 23.16 -21.25
C ASN A 257 6.83 24.20 -22.34
N ALA A 258 7.96 24.91 -22.24
CA ALA A 258 8.36 25.91 -23.23
C ALA A 258 8.62 25.29 -24.62
N PHE A 259 9.27 24.12 -24.69
CA PHE A 259 9.47 23.42 -25.97
C PHE A 259 8.20 22.74 -26.52
N LYS A 260 7.27 22.35 -25.64
CA LYS A 260 6.04 21.64 -26.02
C LYS A 260 4.95 22.60 -26.51
N HIS A 261 4.78 23.73 -25.83
CA HIS A 261 3.70 24.67 -26.08
C HIS A 261 4.17 25.98 -26.72
N GLY A 262 5.48 26.24 -26.70
CA GLY A 262 6.07 27.43 -27.26
C GLY A 262 6.56 27.28 -28.69
N ILE A 263 6.59 28.41 -29.40
CA ILE A 263 7.20 28.52 -30.72
C ILE A 263 8.72 28.56 -30.51
N ALA A 264 9.38 27.42 -30.64
CA ALA A 264 10.84 27.33 -30.51
C ALA A 264 11.59 27.68 -31.81
N ASN A 265 10.91 27.71 -32.96
CA ASN A 265 11.52 27.87 -34.29
C ASN A 265 11.45 29.28 -34.88
N ASP A 266 11.24 30.30 -34.04
CA ASP A 266 11.21 31.71 -34.42
C ASP A 266 12.49 32.40 -33.90
N ALA A 267 13.39 32.76 -34.82
CA ALA A 267 14.65 33.43 -34.48
C ALA A 267 14.45 34.84 -33.89
N GLN A 268 13.34 35.52 -34.23
CA GLN A 268 13.03 36.85 -33.71
C GLN A 268 12.48 36.80 -32.28
N HIS A 269 11.89 35.67 -31.90
CA HIS A 269 11.26 35.46 -30.60
C HIS A 269 11.76 34.16 -29.95
N PRO A 270 13.07 34.07 -29.62
CA PRO A 270 13.63 32.89 -28.98
C PRO A 270 13.00 32.67 -27.59
N ILE A 271 13.01 31.41 -27.13
CA ILE A 271 12.70 31.11 -25.73
C ILE A 271 13.76 31.81 -24.86
N GLN A 272 13.33 32.68 -23.96
CA GLN A 272 14.22 33.38 -23.04
C GLN A 272 14.26 32.61 -21.73
N MET A 273 15.43 32.15 -21.30
CA MET A 273 15.60 31.44 -20.05
C MET A 273 16.79 32.03 -19.28
N ARG A 274 16.55 32.46 -18.04
CA ARG A 274 17.57 33.02 -17.17
C ARG A 274 17.53 32.36 -15.80
N ILE A 275 18.71 32.05 -15.27
CA ILE A 275 18.90 31.59 -13.89
C ILE A 275 19.88 32.55 -13.24
N ASN A 276 19.46 33.22 -12.17
CA ASN A 276 20.35 34.03 -11.34
C ASN A 276 20.46 33.41 -9.95
N VAL A 277 21.68 33.22 -9.47
CA VAL A 277 21.96 32.69 -8.13
C VAL A 277 22.68 33.76 -7.31
N GLU A 278 21.98 34.32 -6.33
CA GLU A 278 22.49 35.42 -5.52
C GLU A 278 21.94 35.34 -4.09
N GLY A 279 22.80 35.55 -3.08
CA GLY A 279 22.40 35.61 -1.68
C GLY A 279 21.71 34.33 -1.17
N GLY A 280 22.12 33.16 -1.66
CA GLY A 280 21.50 31.87 -1.29
C GLY A 280 20.10 31.65 -1.88
N ARG A 281 19.71 32.46 -2.87
CA ARG A 281 18.44 32.32 -3.59
C ARG A 281 18.68 32.05 -5.07
N LEU A 282 17.82 31.22 -5.64
CA LEU A 282 17.73 30.98 -7.07
C LEU A 282 16.53 31.75 -7.62
N TYR A 283 16.78 32.54 -8.66
CA TYR A 283 15.76 33.21 -9.45
C TYR A 283 15.75 32.60 -10.85
N PHE A 284 14.69 31.86 -11.15
CA PHE A 284 14.47 31.23 -12.45
C PHE A 284 13.42 32.03 -13.21
N PHE A 285 13.73 32.34 -14.46
CA PHE A 285 12.85 33.00 -15.42
C PHE A 285 12.83 32.19 -16.71
N ILE A 286 11.62 31.92 -17.23
CA ILE A 286 11.46 31.43 -18.60
C ILE A 286 10.26 32.08 -19.27
N GLN A 287 10.42 32.45 -20.53
CA GLN A 287 9.36 33.01 -21.35
C GLN A 287 9.41 32.44 -22.77
N ASN A 288 8.24 32.10 -23.31
CA ASN A 288 8.09 31.67 -24.70
C ASN A 288 6.87 32.31 -25.35
N LYS A 289 6.92 32.48 -26.68
CA LYS A 289 5.75 32.82 -27.49
C LYS A 289 4.83 31.61 -27.61
N LYS A 290 3.52 31.81 -27.54
CA LYS A 290 2.52 30.72 -27.65
C LYS A 290 2.10 30.52 -29.11
N HIS A 291 1.67 29.30 -29.44
CA HIS A 291 0.94 29.09 -30.69
C HIS A 291 -0.44 29.74 -30.62
N SER A 292 -0.81 30.50 -31.67
CA SER A 292 -2.11 31.19 -31.79
C SER A 292 -3.34 30.25 -31.81
N HIS A 293 -3.12 28.93 -31.95
CA HIS A 293 -4.17 27.92 -32.10
C HIS A 293 -4.10 26.73 -31.11
N ASN A 294 -3.53 26.90 -29.91
CA ASN A 294 -3.64 25.85 -28.89
C ASN A 294 -4.94 25.99 -28.08
N ARG A 295 -5.97 25.24 -28.49
CA ARG A 295 -7.24 25.04 -27.75
C ARG A 295 -7.18 23.88 -26.74
N ASP A 296 -5.99 23.49 -26.28
CA ASP A 296 -5.88 22.56 -25.16
C ASP A 296 -5.98 23.34 -23.85
N ALA A 297 -7.22 23.67 -23.46
CA ALA A 297 -7.56 24.19 -22.13
C ALA A 297 -7.32 23.16 -21.00
N ALA A 298 -6.85 21.95 -21.33
CA ALA A 298 -6.43 20.95 -20.38
C ALA A 298 -5.00 21.28 -19.89
N GLY A 299 -4.92 22.12 -18.85
CA GLY A 299 -3.67 22.42 -18.15
C GLY A 299 -2.88 21.14 -17.92
N GLY A 300 -1.67 21.08 -18.49
CA GLY A 300 -0.83 19.89 -18.45
C GLY A 300 -0.59 19.42 -17.02
N ILE A 301 -0.52 18.11 -16.85
CA ILE A 301 -0.28 17.42 -15.56
C ILE A 301 0.99 17.95 -14.84
N GLY A 302 1.90 18.60 -15.57
CA GLY A 302 3.17 19.12 -15.06
C GLY A 302 3.05 20.26 -14.01
N LEU A 303 2.25 21.30 -14.24
CA LEU A 303 2.24 22.48 -13.34
C LEU A 303 1.62 22.20 -11.97
N PRO A 304 0.47 21.50 -11.86
CA PRO A 304 -0.06 21.10 -10.56
C PRO A 304 0.94 20.22 -9.78
N ASN A 305 1.69 19.37 -10.47
CA ASN A 305 2.72 18.53 -9.86
C ASN A 305 3.92 19.33 -9.38
N VAL A 306 4.38 20.34 -10.15
CA VAL A 306 5.47 21.24 -9.74
C VAL A 306 5.06 22.02 -8.49
N ARG A 307 3.87 22.63 -8.48
CA ARG A 307 3.37 23.37 -7.31
C ARG A 307 3.29 22.48 -6.08
N ARG A 308 2.73 21.26 -6.22
CA ARG A 308 2.68 20.29 -5.13
C ARG A 308 4.05 19.88 -4.62
N ARG A 309 5.05 19.67 -5.51
CA ARG A 309 6.44 19.38 -5.10
C ARG A 309 7.04 20.55 -4.34
N LEU A 310 6.84 21.79 -4.80
CA LEU A 310 7.32 22.99 -4.13
C LEU A 310 6.68 23.16 -2.74
N ASP A 311 5.37 22.93 -2.60
CA ASP A 311 4.67 22.99 -1.31
C ASP A 311 5.22 21.98 -0.29
N LEU A 312 5.56 20.79 -0.75
CA LEU A 312 6.07 19.71 0.11
C LEU A 312 7.55 19.90 0.49
N LEU A 313 8.38 20.35 -0.45
CA LEU A 313 9.85 20.35 -0.29
C LEU A 313 10.41 21.72 0.06
N TYR A 314 9.69 22.80 -0.22
CA TYR A 314 10.09 24.19 0.05
C TYR A 314 8.98 25.00 0.75
N PRO A 315 8.35 24.51 1.82
CA PRO A 315 7.24 25.21 2.47
C PRO A 315 7.67 26.60 2.94
N GLY A 316 6.99 27.65 2.45
CA GLY A 316 7.30 29.05 2.76
C GLY A 316 8.64 29.57 2.22
N LYS A 317 9.34 28.79 1.39
CA LYS A 317 10.68 29.10 0.85
C LYS A 317 10.70 29.35 -0.66
N TYR A 318 9.53 29.41 -1.30
CA TYR A 318 9.42 29.67 -2.72
C TYR A 318 8.33 30.71 -3.03
N ASN A 319 8.46 31.36 -4.18
CA ASN A 319 7.39 32.13 -4.82
C ASN A 319 7.37 31.77 -6.30
N LEU A 320 6.21 31.37 -6.82
CA LEU A 320 6.02 30.96 -8.21
C LEU A 320 4.93 31.86 -8.83
N ASP A 321 5.34 32.73 -9.75
CA ASP A 321 4.45 33.56 -10.56
C ASP A 321 4.39 33.00 -11.99
N ILE A 322 3.17 32.82 -12.50
CA ILE A 322 2.92 32.30 -13.85
C ILE A 322 1.94 33.25 -14.52
N ARG A 323 2.35 33.80 -15.67
CA ARG A 323 1.55 34.71 -16.48
C ARG A 323 1.31 34.07 -17.84
N ASP A 324 0.05 33.79 -18.12
CA ASP A 324 -0.41 33.28 -19.41
C ASP A 324 -1.13 34.43 -20.15
N GLU A 325 -0.36 35.17 -20.93
CA GLU A 325 -0.84 36.32 -21.71
C GLU A 325 -1.29 35.88 -23.11
N THR A 326 -1.83 36.78 -23.92
CA THR A 326 -2.39 36.45 -25.24
C THR A 326 -1.35 35.76 -26.14
N ASP A 327 -0.14 36.32 -26.21
CA ASP A 327 0.92 35.85 -27.12
C ASP A 327 2.11 35.21 -26.40
N THR A 328 2.24 35.39 -25.08
CA THR A 328 3.40 34.91 -24.32
C THR A 328 2.97 34.09 -23.11
N TYR A 329 3.85 33.17 -22.72
CA TYR A 329 3.73 32.40 -21.51
C TYR A 329 5.02 32.61 -20.70
N THR A 330 4.89 33.08 -19.46
CA THR A 330 6.01 33.47 -18.60
C THR A 330 5.92 32.75 -17.26
N CYS A 331 7.02 32.15 -16.81
CA CYS A 331 7.15 31.58 -15.47
C CYS A 331 8.33 32.23 -14.74
N GLN A 332 8.09 32.64 -13.50
CA GLN A 332 9.09 33.17 -12.58
C GLN A 332 9.05 32.38 -11.28
N LEU A 333 10.18 31.79 -10.90
CA LEU A 333 10.32 31.06 -9.64
C LEU A 333 11.47 31.66 -8.85
N SER A 334 11.20 32.11 -7.63
CA SER A 334 12.24 32.41 -6.64
C SER A 334 12.26 31.31 -5.58
N LEU A 335 13.44 30.81 -5.24
CA LEU A 335 13.63 29.69 -4.32
C LEU A 335 14.77 30.01 -3.36
N ALA A 336 14.57 29.80 -2.05
CA ALA A 336 15.67 29.77 -1.09
C ALA A 336 16.31 28.37 -1.09
N LEU A 337 17.61 28.29 -1.42
CA LEU A 337 18.33 27.03 -1.66
C LEU A 337 18.73 26.32 -0.36
#